data_AF-A0A2V8QNW4-F1
#
_entry.id   AF-A0A2V8QNW4-F1
#
_cell.length_a   1.000
_cell.length_b   1.000
_cell.length_c   1.000
_cell.angle_alpha   90.00
_cell.angle_beta   90.00
_cell.angle_gamma   90.00
#
_symmetry.space_group_name_H-M   'P 1'
#
loop_
_entity.id
_entity.type
_entity.pdbx_description
1 polymer ?
#
loop_
_entity_poly.entity_id
_entity_poly.type
_entity_poly.pdbx_seq_one_letter_code
_entity_poly.pdbx_strand_id
1 'polypeptide(L)'
;ERVAFLPRHGRGHRFTPTKLPFRANIYGMKLLGVERILSASAVGSLQEQYAPMDMVIPDQFFDRTRARAHESTFFADGIVAHVAFAHPVCKSLGDALADACKSVEVKTHRGGTYLCMEGPAFSTVAESNVYRSWGMDIIGMTNLQEAKLAREAEICYATLALVTDYDCWHPAHDAVTVETVIEYLNKNVRNAQMIMKAAVKTLAGTPRDCGCASALKNAIFTAPDSWPEATARKLDAIIGKYKR
;
A
#
# COMPACT_ATOMS: atom_id res chain seq x y z
N GLU A 1 5.61 21.96 0.32
CA GLU A 1 5.05 20.77 1.01
C GLU A 1 5.99 20.20 2.06
N ARG A 2 5.42 19.82 3.21
CA ARG A 2 6.12 19.03 4.24
C ARG A 2 5.92 17.55 3.94
N VAL A 3 6.98 16.74 4.04
CA VAL A 3 6.95 15.31 3.73
C VAL A 3 7.46 14.51 4.93
N ALA A 4 6.73 13.47 5.31
CA ALA A 4 7.19 12.44 6.24
C ALA A 4 7.63 11.20 5.44
N PHE A 5 8.84 10.71 5.68
CA PHE A 5 9.35 9.48 5.08
C PHE A 5 9.50 8.40 6.15
N LEU A 6 8.93 7.22 5.90
CA LEU A 6 9.01 6.07 6.78
C LEU A 6 9.50 4.85 6.00
N PRO A 7 10.72 4.35 6.27
CA PRO A 7 11.16 3.10 5.68
C PRO A 7 10.34 1.96 6.30
N ARG A 8 9.46 1.36 5.50
CA ARG A 8 8.54 0.27 5.92
C ARG A 8 9.25 -0.79 6.78
N HIS A 9 10.37 -1.33 6.28
CA HIS A 9 11.13 -2.40 6.93
C HIS A 9 12.14 -1.90 7.98
N GLY A 10 12.08 -0.63 8.37
CA GLY A 10 13.04 0.00 9.27
C GLY A 10 14.41 0.24 8.61
N ARG A 11 15.27 1.01 9.29
CA ARG A 11 16.66 1.18 8.86
C ARG A 11 17.40 -0.17 8.92
N GLY A 12 18.10 -0.51 7.84
CA GLY A 12 18.75 -1.82 7.71
C GLY A 12 17.81 -2.98 7.38
N HIS A 13 16.57 -2.71 6.97
CA HIS A 13 15.61 -3.73 6.49
C HIS A 13 15.37 -4.87 7.51
N ARG A 14 15.12 -4.51 8.77
CA ARG A 14 15.10 -5.41 9.92
C ARG A 14 13.76 -6.10 10.18
N PHE A 15 12.68 -5.62 9.58
CA PHE A 15 11.35 -6.20 9.76
C PHE A 15 10.97 -7.05 8.54
N THR A 16 10.62 -8.31 8.75
CA THR A 16 9.95 -9.10 7.70
C THR A 16 8.54 -8.54 7.45
N PRO A 17 7.93 -8.79 6.29
CA PRO A 17 6.56 -8.37 6.01
C PRO A 17 5.57 -8.73 7.13
N THR A 18 5.65 -9.94 7.69
CA THR A 18 4.80 -10.41 8.79
C THR A 18 4.95 -9.65 10.09
N LYS A 19 6.13 -9.09 10.35
CA LYS A 19 6.44 -8.38 11.60
C LYS A 19 6.37 -6.87 11.46
N LEU A 20 5.87 -6.35 10.34
CA LEU A 20 5.69 -4.93 10.16
C LEU A 20 4.62 -4.39 11.12
N PRO A 21 4.91 -3.31 11.87
CA PRO A 21 3.96 -2.70 12.80
C PRO A 21 3.02 -1.75 12.03
N PHE A 22 2.17 -2.30 11.14
CA PHE A 22 1.34 -1.52 10.22
C PHE A 22 0.45 -0.50 10.95
N ARG A 23 -0.19 -0.89 12.05
CA ARG A 23 -1.02 0.01 12.87
C ARG A 23 -0.19 1.16 13.41
N ALA A 24 0.98 0.90 13.98
CA ALA A 24 1.84 1.94 14.52
C ALA A 24 2.33 2.90 13.43
N ASN A 25 2.70 2.36 12.26
CA ASN A 25 3.14 3.14 11.11
C ASN A 25 2.05 4.13 10.66
N ILE A 26 0.83 3.63 10.43
CA ILE A 26 -0.28 4.47 9.95
C ILE A 26 -0.78 5.43 11.06
N TYR A 27 -0.84 4.98 12.31
CA TYR A 27 -1.20 5.84 13.44
C TYR A 27 -0.19 6.98 13.64
N GLY A 28 1.10 6.69 13.53
CA GLY A 28 2.16 7.69 13.57
C GLY A 28 2.03 8.73 12.46
N MET A 29 1.71 8.30 11.23
CA MET A 29 1.40 9.22 10.13
C MET A 29 0.18 10.10 10.44
N LYS A 30 -0.88 9.52 11.01
CA LYS A 30 -2.08 10.27 11.42
C LYS A 30 -1.75 11.34 12.48
N LEU A 31 -0.95 11.01 13.48
CA LEU A 31 -0.49 11.95 14.51
C LEU A 31 0.33 13.12 13.93
N LEU A 32 1.11 12.88 12.87
CA LEU A 32 1.84 13.92 12.16
C LEU A 32 0.95 14.79 11.25
N GLY A 33 -0.34 14.51 11.18
CA GLY A 33 -1.28 15.22 10.31
C GLY A 33 -1.19 14.81 8.83
N VAL A 34 -0.62 13.64 8.53
CA VAL A 34 -0.53 13.14 7.15
C VAL A 34 -1.92 12.84 6.60
N GLU A 35 -2.20 13.41 5.44
CA GLU A 35 -3.48 13.24 4.74
C GLU A 35 -3.42 12.31 3.53
N ARG A 36 -2.21 12.09 3.01
CA ARG A 36 -1.94 11.35 1.77
C ARG A 36 -0.70 10.49 1.97
N ILE A 37 -0.79 9.22 1.62
CA ILE A 37 0.32 8.27 1.62
C ILE A 37 0.51 7.77 0.19
N LEU A 38 1.73 7.95 -0.31
CA LEU A 38 2.23 7.29 -1.51
C LEU A 38 3.16 6.17 -1.06
N SER A 39 2.76 4.93 -1.33
CA SER A 39 3.54 3.74 -1.01
C SER A 39 4.40 3.35 -2.21
N ALA A 40 5.68 3.01 -1.98
CA ALA A 40 6.53 2.36 -2.97
C ALA A 40 6.79 0.91 -2.54
N SER A 41 6.63 -0.04 -3.46
CA SER A 41 6.79 -1.47 -3.15
C SER A 41 7.37 -2.23 -4.32
N ALA A 42 8.39 -3.06 -4.07
CA ALA A 42 8.83 -4.07 -5.03
C ALA A 42 7.76 -5.16 -5.17
N VAL A 43 7.53 -5.63 -6.39
CA VAL A 43 6.55 -6.67 -6.70
C VAL A 43 7.08 -7.62 -7.77
N GLY A 44 6.64 -8.88 -7.70
CA GLY A 44 6.72 -9.81 -8.81
C GLY A 44 5.55 -9.59 -9.76
N SER A 45 5.78 -9.76 -11.05
CA SER A 45 4.74 -9.73 -12.07
C SER A 45 4.11 -11.11 -12.23
N LEU A 46 2.78 -11.15 -12.30
CA LEU A 46 2.03 -12.35 -12.63
C LEU A 46 1.52 -12.33 -14.08
N GLN A 47 1.86 -11.33 -14.90
CA GLN A 47 1.40 -11.26 -16.30
C GLN A 47 2.52 -10.77 -17.22
N GLU A 48 2.58 -11.30 -18.43
CA GLU A 48 3.65 -10.97 -19.41
C GLU A 48 3.74 -9.45 -19.69
N GLN A 49 2.61 -8.74 -19.67
CA GLN A 49 2.60 -7.30 -19.98
C GLN A 49 3.33 -6.41 -18.95
N TYR A 50 3.53 -6.89 -17.71
CA TYR A 50 4.20 -6.14 -16.65
C TYR A 50 5.65 -6.62 -16.55
N ALA A 51 6.54 -6.00 -17.34
CA ALA A 51 7.93 -6.41 -17.40
C ALA A 51 8.75 -5.84 -16.23
N PRO A 52 9.86 -6.48 -15.82
CA PRO A 52 10.82 -5.87 -14.90
C PRO A 52 11.21 -4.45 -15.33
N MET A 53 11.31 -3.54 -14.36
CA MET A 53 11.47 -2.08 -14.52
C MET A 53 10.21 -1.30 -14.95
N ASP A 54 9.12 -1.97 -15.32
CA ASP A 54 7.82 -1.28 -15.44
C ASP A 54 7.31 -0.86 -14.07
N MET A 55 6.47 0.17 -14.05
CA MET A 55 5.72 0.59 -12.89
C MET A 55 4.26 0.17 -13.03
N VAL A 56 3.64 -0.28 -11.96
CA VAL A 56 2.20 -0.55 -11.90
C VAL A 56 1.59 0.28 -10.79
N ILE A 57 0.45 0.91 -11.08
CA ILE A 57 -0.34 1.63 -10.08
C ILE A 57 -1.64 0.83 -9.91
N PRO A 58 -1.63 -0.23 -9.05
CA PRO A 58 -2.78 -1.08 -8.87
C PRO A 58 -3.92 -0.27 -8.25
N ASP A 59 -5.14 -0.63 -8.61
CA ASP A 59 -6.37 -0.05 -8.06
C ASP A 59 -7.19 -1.06 -7.23
N GLN A 60 -6.80 -2.34 -7.27
CA GLN A 60 -7.39 -3.42 -6.50
C GLN A 60 -6.35 -4.20 -5.71
N PHE A 61 -6.81 -4.85 -4.64
CA PHE A 61 -6.01 -5.74 -3.81
C PHE A 61 -6.73 -7.07 -3.58
N PHE A 62 -5.96 -8.14 -3.49
CA PHE A 62 -6.43 -9.47 -3.09
C PHE A 62 -5.65 -9.96 -1.87
N ASP A 63 -6.35 -10.42 -0.81
CA ASP A 63 -5.72 -10.80 0.46
C ASP A 63 -5.36 -12.30 0.49
N ARG A 64 -4.06 -12.59 0.56
CA ARG A 64 -3.52 -13.93 0.87
C ARG A 64 -2.70 -13.94 2.15
N THR A 65 -2.78 -12.87 2.95
CA THR A 65 -2.18 -12.83 4.28
C THR A 65 -2.97 -13.69 5.26
N ARG A 66 -2.30 -14.22 6.29
CA ARG A 66 -2.88 -15.20 7.22
C ARG A 66 -2.51 -14.91 8.67
N ALA A 67 -1.35 -14.33 8.94
CA ALA A 67 -0.81 -14.17 10.30
C ALA A 67 -0.93 -12.74 10.86
N ARG A 68 -1.54 -11.82 10.10
CA ARG A 68 -1.51 -10.37 10.39
C ARG A 68 -2.89 -9.74 10.59
N ALA A 69 -3.89 -10.55 10.95
CA ALA A 69 -5.25 -10.05 11.19
C ALA A 69 -5.28 -8.93 12.25
N HIS A 70 -4.48 -9.06 13.32
CA HIS A 70 -4.34 -8.06 14.39
C HIS A 70 -3.74 -6.71 13.93
N GLU A 71 -3.05 -6.70 12.79
CA GLU A 71 -2.49 -5.52 12.12
C GLU A 71 -3.34 -5.05 10.92
N SER A 72 -4.54 -5.62 10.73
CA SER A 72 -5.41 -5.30 9.59
C SER A 72 -6.54 -4.31 9.93
N THR A 73 -6.70 -3.94 11.21
CA THR A 73 -7.67 -2.94 11.68
C THR A 73 -7.20 -2.27 12.99
N PHE A 74 -7.59 -1.01 13.19
CA PHE A 74 -7.49 -0.29 14.45
C PHE A 74 -8.62 -0.64 15.42
N PHE A 75 -9.75 -1.07 14.90
CA PHE A 75 -11.00 -1.26 15.64
C PHE A 75 -11.06 -2.66 16.25
N ALA A 76 -11.14 -2.67 17.58
CA ALA A 76 -11.27 -3.84 18.43
C ALA A 76 -11.69 -3.34 19.82
N ASP A 77 -11.73 -4.24 20.81
CA ASP A 77 -11.76 -3.87 22.23
C ASP A 77 -12.88 -2.88 22.59
N GLY A 78 -14.08 -3.12 22.05
CA GLY A 78 -15.31 -2.37 22.37
C GLY A 78 -15.66 -1.23 21.42
N ILE A 79 -14.87 -0.94 20.38
CA ILE A 79 -15.26 -0.01 19.31
C ILE A 79 -15.24 -0.74 17.97
N VAL A 80 -16.41 -0.83 17.33
CA VAL A 80 -16.60 -1.53 16.06
C VAL A 80 -16.80 -0.51 14.94
N ALA A 81 -16.05 -0.67 13.85
CA ALA A 81 -16.25 0.08 12.63
C ALA A 81 -16.10 -0.81 11.38
N HIS A 82 -16.84 -0.47 10.32
CA HIS A 82 -16.81 -1.15 9.03
C HIS A 82 -16.70 -0.12 7.89
N VAL A 83 -15.47 0.15 7.46
CA VAL A 83 -15.21 1.09 6.36
C VAL A 83 -15.53 0.46 5.01
N ALA A 84 -16.10 1.25 4.09
CA ALA A 84 -16.24 0.83 2.70
C ALA A 84 -14.85 0.71 2.05
N PHE A 85 -14.59 -0.45 1.43
CA PHE A 85 -13.26 -0.79 0.89
C PHE A 85 -13.27 -1.38 -0.53
N ALA A 86 -14.41 -1.32 -1.23
CA ALA A 86 -14.54 -1.83 -2.60
C ALA A 86 -13.56 -1.17 -3.61
N HIS A 87 -13.23 0.10 -3.39
CA HIS A 87 -12.19 0.82 -4.11
C HIS A 87 -11.10 1.23 -3.12
N PRO A 88 -10.09 0.37 -2.91
CA PRO A 88 -9.13 0.54 -1.81
C PRO A 88 -8.11 1.65 -2.05
N VAL A 89 -7.91 2.04 -3.31
CA VAL A 89 -6.93 3.06 -3.73
C VAL A 89 -7.60 4.39 -4.04
N CYS A 90 -6.98 5.49 -3.60
CA CYS A 90 -7.45 6.84 -3.91
C CYS A 90 -7.16 7.18 -5.37
N LYS A 91 -8.21 7.41 -6.17
CA LYS A 91 -8.10 7.73 -7.60
C LYS A 91 -7.17 8.92 -7.86
N SER A 92 -7.33 10.02 -7.12
CA SER A 92 -6.52 11.24 -7.29
C SER A 92 -5.01 11.00 -7.06
N LEU A 93 -4.66 10.18 -6.06
CA LEU A 93 -3.25 9.84 -5.82
C LEU A 93 -2.72 8.92 -6.93
N GLY A 94 -3.53 7.95 -7.39
CA GLY A 94 -3.16 7.11 -8.52
C GLY A 94 -2.95 7.93 -9.81
N ASP A 95 -3.79 8.94 -10.06
CA ASP A 95 -3.67 9.85 -11.21
C ASP A 95 -2.36 10.65 -11.13
N ALA A 96 -2.08 11.22 -9.96
CA ALA A 96 -0.82 11.94 -9.74
C ALA A 96 0.42 11.05 -9.91
N LEU A 97 0.38 9.79 -9.47
CA LEU A 97 1.47 8.83 -9.71
C LEU A 97 1.63 8.51 -11.20
N ALA A 98 0.53 8.31 -11.92
CA ALA A 98 0.58 7.96 -13.35
C ALA A 98 1.17 9.12 -14.16
N ASP A 99 0.75 10.35 -13.88
CA ASP A 99 1.29 11.54 -14.55
C ASP A 99 2.75 11.80 -14.17
N ALA A 100 3.12 11.56 -12.91
CA ALA A 100 4.51 11.61 -12.48
C ALA A 100 5.38 10.58 -13.24
N CYS A 101 4.90 9.35 -13.43
CA CYS A 101 5.67 8.36 -14.20
C CYS A 101 5.84 8.76 -15.66
N LYS A 102 4.80 9.32 -16.30
CA LYS A 102 4.90 9.87 -17.66
C LYS A 102 5.97 10.97 -17.75
N SER A 103 6.02 11.86 -16.75
CA SER A 103 7.00 12.96 -16.73
C SER A 103 8.46 12.50 -16.54
N VAL A 104 8.66 11.28 -16.05
CA VAL A 104 9.97 10.65 -15.87
C VAL A 104 10.25 9.61 -16.98
N GLU A 105 9.36 9.51 -17.97
CA GLU A 105 9.47 8.60 -19.12
C GLU A 105 9.59 7.11 -18.72
N VAL A 106 8.95 6.72 -17.61
CA VAL A 106 8.92 5.33 -17.15
C VAL A 106 7.65 4.64 -17.66
N LYS A 107 7.81 3.48 -18.31
CA LYS A 107 6.69 2.65 -18.74
C LYS A 107 5.82 2.27 -17.54
N THR A 108 4.54 2.62 -17.62
CA THR A 108 3.63 2.56 -16.49
C THR A 108 2.30 1.97 -16.90
N HIS A 109 1.76 1.12 -16.03
CA HIS A 109 0.45 0.50 -16.16
C HIS A 109 -0.46 1.03 -15.07
N ARG A 110 -1.67 1.48 -15.47
CA ARG A 110 -2.66 1.98 -14.53
C ARG A 110 -3.76 0.94 -14.33
N GLY A 111 -4.10 0.69 -13.08
CA GLY A 111 -5.03 -0.37 -12.69
C GLY A 111 -4.31 -1.69 -12.44
N GLY A 112 -5.10 -2.70 -12.11
CA GLY A 112 -4.62 -4.06 -11.85
C GLY A 112 -4.76 -4.45 -10.38
N THR A 113 -4.74 -5.75 -10.16
CA THR A 113 -4.95 -6.39 -8.86
C THR A 113 -3.64 -6.82 -8.25
N TYR A 114 -3.29 -6.20 -7.13
CA TYR A 114 -2.16 -6.59 -6.29
C TYR A 114 -2.58 -7.74 -5.36
N LEU A 115 -1.99 -8.92 -5.54
CA LEU A 115 -2.11 -10.00 -4.58
C LEU A 115 -1.11 -9.82 -3.44
N CYS A 116 -1.62 -9.69 -2.21
CA CYS A 116 -0.80 -9.54 -1.02
C CYS A 116 -0.64 -10.88 -0.32
N MET A 117 0.51 -11.54 -0.51
CA MET A 117 0.83 -12.81 0.16
C MET A 117 1.51 -12.61 1.53
N GLU A 118 1.55 -13.66 2.34
CA GLU A 118 2.14 -13.61 3.69
C GLU A 118 3.68 -13.56 3.69
N GLY A 119 4.37 -14.26 2.80
CA GLY A 119 5.82 -14.43 2.90
C GLY A 119 6.26 -15.18 4.18
N PRO A 120 7.55 -15.13 4.57
CA PRO A 120 8.64 -14.41 3.90
C PRO A 120 9.20 -15.15 2.67
N ALA A 121 8.90 -16.44 2.53
CA ALA A 121 9.26 -17.17 1.32
C ALA A 121 8.47 -16.62 0.11
N PHE A 122 9.12 -16.59 -1.05
CA PHE A 122 8.43 -16.36 -2.32
C PHE A 122 7.49 -17.53 -2.65
N SER A 123 6.65 -17.32 -3.65
CA SER A 123 5.72 -18.34 -4.13
C SER A 123 6.46 -19.58 -4.62
N THR A 124 5.80 -20.72 -4.53
CA THR A 124 6.09 -21.87 -5.41
C THR A 124 5.51 -21.61 -6.80
N VAL A 125 6.04 -22.30 -7.83
CA VAL A 125 5.51 -22.22 -9.21
C VAL A 125 4.02 -22.57 -9.27
N ALA A 126 3.57 -23.52 -8.44
CA ALA A 126 2.17 -23.89 -8.33
C ALA A 126 1.31 -22.74 -7.80
N GLU A 127 1.77 -22.03 -6.76
CA GLU A 127 1.07 -20.85 -6.23
C GLU A 127 1.00 -19.73 -7.27
N SER A 128 2.10 -19.40 -7.94
CA SER A 128 2.12 -18.37 -8.98
C SER A 128 1.15 -18.68 -10.12
N ASN A 129 1.11 -19.95 -10.58
CA ASN A 129 0.17 -20.36 -11.62
C ASN A 129 -1.30 -20.32 -11.17
N VAL A 130 -1.59 -20.62 -9.90
CA VAL A 130 -2.95 -20.42 -9.36
C VAL A 130 -3.32 -18.94 -9.37
N TYR A 131 -2.45 -18.05 -8.87
CA TYR A 131 -2.72 -16.61 -8.85
C TYR A 131 -2.90 -16.02 -10.25
N ARG A 132 -2.13 -16.51 -11.23
CA ARG A 132 -2.30 -16.21 -12.65
C ARG A 132 -3.65 -16.65 -13.19
N SER A 133 -4.08 -17.87 -12.87
CA SER A 133 -5.38 -18.40 -13.29
C SER A 133 -6.56 -17.60 -12.72
N TRP A 134 -6.36 -16.91 -11.60
CA TRP A 134 -7.35 -15.99 -11.02
C TRP A 134 -7.35 -14.59 -11.66
N GLY A 135 -6.44 -14.33 -12.60
CA GLY A 135 -6.28 -13.02 -13.24
C GLY A 135 -5.63 -11.97 -12.34
N MET A 136 -4.80 -12.38 -11.37
CA MET A 136 -4.00 -11.43 -10.58
C MET A 136 -2.87 -10.86 -11.43
N ASP A 137 -2.52 -9.59 -11.21
CA ASP A 137 -1.60 -8.86 -12.07
C ASP A 137 -0.17 -8.80 -11.51
N ILE A 138 -0.06 -8.49 -10.22
CA ILE A 138 1.21 -8.37 -9.51
C ILE A 138 1.10 -8.96 -8.12
N ILE A 139 2.23 -9.39 -7.55
CA ILE A 139 2.31 -9.99 -6.23
C ILE A 139 3.33 -9.27 -5.34
N GLY A 140 2.94 -9.04 -4.10
CA GLY A 140 3.84 -8.55 -3.07
C GLY A 140 3.36 -8.93 -1.68
N MET A 141 3.93 -8.33 -0.63
CA MET A 141 3.74 -8.81 0.74
C MET A 141 3.29 -7.75 1.75
N THR A 142 3.01 -6.50 1.34
CA THR A 142 2.97 -5.39 2.31
C THR A 142 1.79 -4.42 2.22
N ASN A 143 1.18 -4.22 1.06
CA ASN A 143 0.35 -3.02 0.87
C ASN A 143 -1.09 -3.12 1.37
N LEU A 144 -1.63 -4.31 1.56
CA LEU A 144 -3.06 -4.44 1.86
C LEU A 144 -3.41 -3.96 3.28
N GLN A 145 -2.63 -4.35 4.29
CA GLN A 145 -2.81 -3.83 5.66
C GLN A 145 -2.63 -2.31 5.71
N GLU A 146 -1.65 -1.77 4.98
CA GLU A 146 -1.44 -0.32 4.85
C GLU A 146 -2.68 0.38 4.27
N ALA A 147 -3.25 -0.17 3.19
CA ALA A 147 -4.43 0.40 2.56
C ALA A 147 -5.67 0.34 3.47
N LYS A 148 -5.91 -0.79 4.15
CA LYS A 148 -7.01 -0.97 5.12
C LYS A 148 -6.91 0.06 6.24
N LEU A 149 -5.75 0.14 6.88
CA LEU A 149 -5.51 1.05 8.01
C LEU A 149 -5.50 2.51 7.56
N ALA A 150 -4.97 2.83 6.39
CA ALA A 150 -5.04 4.20 5.86
C ALA A 150 -6.50 4.62 5.62
N ARG A 151 -7.35 3.70 5.12
CA ARG A 151 -8.79 3.96 5.00
C ARG A 151 -9.43 4.22 6.35
N GLU A 152 -9.15 3.39 7.35
CA GLU A 152 -9.64 3.58 8.72
C GLU A 152 -9.11 4.88 9.37
N ALA A 153 -7.89 5.30 9.05
CA ALA A 153 -7.33 6.57 9.51
C ALA A 153 -7.79 7.79 8.68
N GLU A 154 -8.63 7.58 7.66
CA GLU A 154 -9.11 8.59 6.71
C GLU A 154 -7.99 9.32 5.94
N ILE A 155 -6.96 8.56 5.60
CA ILE A 155 -5.78 8.98 4.84
C ILE A 155 -5.93 8.46 3.41
N CYS A 156 -5.72 9.32 2.41
CA CYS A 156 -5.69 8.88 1.03
C CYS A 156 -4.48 7.95 0.82
N TYR A 157 -4.66 6.82 0.14
CA TYR A 157 -3.59 5.85 -0.07
C TYR A 157 -3.49 5.44 -1.55
N ALA A 158 -2.28 5.36 -2.09
CA ALA A 158 -2.00 4.72 -3.37
C ALA A 158 -0.63 4.05 -3.36
N THR A 159 -0.43 3.08 -4.25
CA THR A 159 0.83 2.33 -4.39
C THR A 159 1.43 2.59 -5.77
N LEU A 160 2.72 2.91 -5.80
CA LEU A 160 3.61 2.74 -6.92
C LEU A 160 4.29 1.38 -6.74
N ALA A 161 3.91 0.39 -7.54
CA ALA A 161 4.50 -0.94 -7.53
C ALA A 161 5.61 -1.00 -8.58
N LEU A 162 6.80 -1.40 -8.15
CA LEU A 162 8.01 -1.47 -8.97
C LEU A 162 8.21 -2.93 -9.34
N VAL A 163 8.00 -3.29 -10.60
CA VAL A 163 8.17 -4.68 -11.04
C VAL A 163 9.65 -5.03 -11.03
N THR A 164 10.03 -6.05 -10.27
CA THR A 164 11.42 -6.51 -10.14
C THR A 164 11.71 -7.76 -10.95
N ASP A 165 10.71 -8.60 -11.15
CA ASP A 165 10.80 -9.94 -11.73
C ASP A 165 9.41 -10.42 -12.14
N TYR A 166 9.32 -11.59 -12.77
CA TYR A 166 8.05 -12.23 -13.15
C TYR A 166 7.58 -13.27 -12.12
N ASP A 167 7.87 -13.08 -10.82
CA ASP A 167 7.74 -14.14 -9.82
C ASP A 167 8.41 -15.43 -10.35
N CYS A 168 8.06 -16.61 -9.84
CA CYS A 168 8.67 -17.88 -10.28
C CYS A 168 7.96 -18.59 -11.44
N TRP A 169 6.92 -18.00 -12.08
CA TRP A 169 6.20 -18.68 -13.17
C TRP A 169 6.91 -18.61 -14.52
N HIS A 170 7.78 -17.61 -14.70
CA HIS A 170 8.39 -17.34 -16.00
C HIS A 170 9.72 -18.12 -16.16
N PRO A 171 9.99 -18.77 -17.31
CA PRO A 171 11.20 -19.56 -17.52
C PRO A 171 12.52 -18.79 -17.35
N ALA A 172 12.50 -17.47 -17.56
CA ALA A 172 13.66 -16.62 -17.35
C ALA A 172 13.93 -16.29 -15.85
N HIS A 173 13.10 -16.75 -14.91
CA HIS A 173 13.30 -16.54 -13.48
C HIS A 173 14.69 -17.03 -13.03
N ASP A 174 15.09 -18.23 -13.45
CA ASP A 174 16.37 -18.85 -13.08
C ASP A 174 17.58 -18.26 -13.84
N ALA A 175 17.34 -17.42 -14.85
CA ALA A 175 18.38 -16.82 -15.68
C ALA A 175 18.89 -15.47 -15.14
N VAL A 176 18.32 -14.96 -14.05
CA VAL A 176 18.66 -13.64 -13.49
C VAL A 176 19.94 -13.72 -12.65
N THR A 177 20.95 -12.91 -13.01
CA THR A 177 22.21 -12.79 -12.25
C THR A 177 22.09 -11.79 -11.09
N VAL A 178 22.93 -11.94 -10.06
CA VAL A 178 22.97 -11.01 -8.90
C VAL A 178 23.26 -9.59 -9.35
N GLU A 179 24.14 -9.42 -10.34
CA GLU A 179 24.51 -8.14 -10.93
C GLU A 179 23.30 -7.46 -11.59
N THR A 180 22.49 -8.21 -12.35
CA THR A 180 21.25 -7.70 -12.96
C THR A 180 20.23 -7.28 -11.90
N VAL A 181 20.08 -8.06 -10.82
CA VAL A 181 19.18 -7.70 -9.70
C VAL A 181 19.61 -6.38 -9.05
N ILE A 182 20.90 -6.22 -8.75
CA ILE A 182 21.42 -5.00 -8.12
C ILE A 182 21.24 -3.79 -9.05
N GLU A 183 21.48 -3.95 -10.35
CA GLU A 183 21.29 -2.88 -11.32
C GLU A 183 19.83 -2.44 -11.41
N TYR A 184 18.89 -3.39 -11.50
CA TYR A 184 17.45 -3.11 -11.55
C TYR A 184 16.97 -2.45 -10.26
N LEU A 185 17.40 -2.93 -9.10
CA LEU A 185 17.08 -2.30 -7.81
C LEU A 185 17.54 -0.84 -7.76
N ASN A 186 18.78 -0.55 -8.14
CA ASN A 186 19.31 0.82 -8.13
C ASN A 186 18.59 1.74 -9.13
N LYS A 187 18.25 1.24 -10.32
CA LYS A 187 17.45 1.97 -11.31
C LYS A 187 16.04 2.24 -10.78
N ASN A 188 15.37 1.21 -10.25
CA ASN A 188 14.03 1.30 -9.68
C ASN A 188 13.96 2.29 -8.51
N VAL A 189 14.94 2.27 -7.61
CA VAL A 189 15.00 3.23 -6.49
C VAL A 189 15.13 4.66 -7.00
N ARG A 190 16.02 4.93 -7.97
CA ARG A 190 16.18 6.27 -8.54
C ARG A 190 14.90 6.74 -9.24
N ASN A 191 14.29 5.88 -10.06
CA ASN A 191 13.04 6.20 -10.74
C ASN A 191 11.91 6.49 -9.75
N ALA A 192 11.75 5.66 -8.72
CA ALA A 192 10.75 5.88 -7.68
C ALA A 192 10.98 7.19 -6.93
N GLN A 193 12.23 7.57 -6.60
CA GLN A 193 12.51 8.86 -5.97
C GLN A 193 12.11 10.04 -6.86
N MET A 194 12.40 9.99 -8.17
CA MET A 194 12.01 11.02 -9.13
C MET A 194 10.47 11.11 -9.27
N ILE A 195 9.81 9.96 -9.40
CA ILE A 195 8.35 9.86 -9.51
C ILE A 195 7.68 10.40 -8.23
N MET A 196 8.14 9.98 -7.04
CA MET A 196 7.58 10.47 -5.78
C MET A 196 7.75 11.98 -5.63
N LYS A 197 8.90 12.53 -6.01
CA LYS A 197 9.13 13.98 -5.99
C LYS A 197 8.18 14.72 -6.94
N ALA A 198 7.98 14.20 -8.14
CA ALA A 198 7.04 14.76 -9.12
C ALA A 198 5.58 14.67 -8.62
N ALA A 199 5.16 13.51 -8.10
CA ALA A 199 3.81 13.31 -7.58
C ALA A 199 3.51 14.21 -6.37
N VAL A 200 4.46 14.38 -5.45
CA VAL A 200 4.32 15.31 -4.31
C VAL A 200 4.16 16.75 -4.81
N LYS A 201 4.90 17.16 -5.84
CA LYS A 201 4.78 18.50 -6.44
C LYS A 201 3.41 18.70 -7.08
N THR A 202 2.88 17.70 -7.79
CA THR A 202 1.54 17.75 -8.40
C THR A 202 0.43 17.82 -7.35
N LEU A 203 0.57 17.07 -6.26
CA LEU A 203 -0.43 17.04 -5.19
C LEU A 203 -0.40 18.27 -4.27
N ALA A 204 0.68 19.04 -4.30
CA ALA A 204 0.85 20.26 -3.50
C ALA A 204 -0.30 21.25 -3.76
N GLY A 205 -1.02 21.66 -2.70
CA GLY A 205 -2.13 22.60 -2.80
C GLY A 205 -3.39 22.07 -3.51
N THR A 206 -3.40 20.83 -3.99
CA THR A 206 -4.59 20.23 -4.60
C THR A 206 -5.60 19.88 -3.49
N PRO A 207 -6.90 20.17 -3.64
CA PRO A 207 -7.91 19.79 -2.65
C PRO A 207 -8.12 18.26 -2.59
N ARG A 208 -8.73 17.78 -1.50
CA ARG A 208 -9.06 16.35 -1.30
C ARG A 208 -10.53 16.10 -1.66
N ASP A 209 -10.86 16.12 -2.94
CA ASP A 209 -12.24 15.96 -3.41
C ASP A 209 -12.72 14.49 -3.43
N CYS A 210 -12.06 13.61 -2.68
CA CYS A 210 -12.37 12.19 -2.59
C CYS A 210 -12.98 11.83 -1.23
N GLY A 211 -13.72 10.72 -1.16
CA GLY A 211 -14.35 10.26 0.08
C GLY A 211 -13.40 9.73 1.17
N CYS A 212 -12.08 9.76 0.96
CA CYS A 212 -11.13 9.20 1.93
C CYS A 212 -11.14 9.97 3.26
N ALA A 213 -11.31 11.30 3.24
CA ALA A 213 -11.24 12.16 4.43
C ALA A 213 -12.42 11.99 5.41
N SER A 214 -13.48 11.33 4.94
CA SER A 214 -14.74 11.10 5.65
C SER A 214 -15.12 9.62 5.69
N ALA A 215 -14.18 8.72 5.39
CA ALA A 215 -14.42 7.29 5.30
C ALA A 215 -14.96 6.69 6.62
N LEU A 216 -14.73 7.31 7.77
CA LEU A 216 -15.26 6.86 9.06
C LEU A 216 -16.63 7.44 9.43
N LYS A 217 -17.09 8.50 8.74
CA LYS A 217 -18.23 9.33 9.20
C LYS A 217 -19.48 8.52 9.57
N ASN A 218 -19.78 7.49 8.79
CA ASN A 218 -20.92 6.58 9.03
C ASN A 218 -20.48 5.12 9.18
N ALA A 219 -19.20 4.90 9.46
CA ALA A 219 -18.62 3.56 9.53
C ALA A 219 -18.43 3.07 10.96
N ILE A 220 -18.47 3.94 11.97
CA ILE A 220 -18.37 3.54 13.38
C ILE A 220 -19.77 3.17 13.89
N PHE A 221 -19.96 1.91 14.25
CA PHE A 221 -21.26 1.35 14.67
C PHE A 221 -21.47 1.45 16.18
N THR A 222 -20.41 1.32 16.97
CA THR A 222 -20.52 1.54 18.41
C THR A 222 -20.81 3.02 18.68
N ALA A 223 -21.88 3.32 19.42
CA ALA A 223 -22.20 4.69 19.80
C ALA A 223 -21.09 5.31 20.68
N PRO A 224 -20.77 6.62 20.52
CA PRO A 224 -19.72 7.29 21.29
C PRO A 224 -19.83 7.11 22.81
N ASP A 225 -21.06 7.17 23.34
CA ASP A 225 -21.33 7.03 24.79
C ASP A 225 -21.04 5.60 25.32
N SER A 226 -20.84 4.63 24.43
CA SER A 226 -20.51 3.24 24.76
C SER A 226 -19.04 2.90 24.52
N TRP A 227 -18.19 3.86 24.12
CA TRP A 227 -16.78 3.59 23.87
C TRP A 227 -16.02 3.40 25.19
N PRO A 228 -15.31 2.27 25.38
CA PRO A 228 -14.44 2.12 26.54
C PRO A 228 -13.37 3.22 26.55
N GLU A 229 -13.19 3.89 27.69
CA GLU A 229 -12.30 5.06 27.80
C GLU A 229 -10.87 4.76 27.33
N ALA A 230 -10.33 3.60 27.74
CA ALA A 230 -8.99 3.16 27.34
C ALA A 230 -8.86 3.00 25.82
N THR A 231 -9.85 2.40 25.17
CA THR A 231 -9.88 2.21 23.70
C THR A 231 -10.05 3.54 22.99
N ALA A 232 -10.95 4.41 23.49
CA ALA A 232 -11.20 5.74 22.93
C ALA A 232 -9.98 6.67 23.04
N ARG A 233 -9.19 6.54 24.11
CA ARG A 233 -7.92 7.24 24.28
C ARG A 233 -6.84 6.71 23.35
N LYS A 234 -6.76 5.38 23.18
CA LYS A 234 -5.80 4.73 22.25
C LYS A 234 -6.05 5.13 20.80
N LEU A 235 -7.30 5.35 20.41
CA LEU A 235 -7.70 5.69 19.04
C LEU A 235 -7.95 7.19 18.81
N ASP A 236 -7.59 8.05 19.75
CA ASP A 236 -7.99 9.46 19.77
C ASP A 236 -7.63 10.21 18.46
N ALA A 237 -6.46 9.95 17.89
CA ALA A 237 -6.04 10.58 16.63
C ALA A 237 -6.91 10.20 15.41
N ILE A 238 -7.62 9.07 15.49
CA ILE A 238 -8.47 8.55 14.42
C ILE A 238 -9.93 8.93 14.68
N ILE A 239 -10.44 8.70 15.89
CA ILE A 239 -11.87 8.84 16.20
C ILE A 239 -12.21 10.13 16.95
N GLY A 240 -11.23 10.93 17.38
CA GLY A 240 -11.42 12.08 18.26
C GLY A 240 -12.45 13.09 17.74
N LYS A 241 -12.46 13.34 16.42
CA LYS A 241 -13.45 14.23 15.78
C LYS A 241 -14.89 13.71 15.75
N TYR A 242 -15.11 12.46 16.15
CA TYR A 242 -16.42 11.81 16.26
C TYR A 242 -16.89 11.63 17.70
N LYS A 243 -16.06 12.04 18.68
CA LYS A 243 -16.51 12.19 20.07
C LYS A 243 -17.53 13.34 20.09
N ARG A 244 -18.70 13.09 20.68
CA ARG A 244 -19.71 14.13 20.91
C ARG A 244 -19.37 14.89 22.18
#